data_AF-A0A7J8CJT3-F1
#
_entry.id   AF-A0A7J8CJT3-F1
#
_cell.length_a   1.000
_cell.length_b   1.000
_cell.length_c   1.000
_cell.angle_alpha   90.00
_cell.angle_beta   90.00
_cell.angle_gamma   90.00
#
_symmetry.space_group_name_H-M   'P 1'
#
loop_
_entity.id
_entity.type
_entity.pdbx_description
1 polymer ?
#
loop_
_entity_poly.entity_id
_entity_poly.type
_entity_poly.pdbx_seq_one_letter_code
_entity_poly.pdbx_strand_id
1 'polypeptide(L)'
;MYWSGFLRTLNTSLSYGLALAPRLWATRPMATLNQIHRRGPPKWPSPGPGPTEGRPQLKGVVLRTFTRKPKKPNSANRKCCRVRLSTGREAVCFIPGEGHSLQEHHVVLVLGVN
;
A
#
# COMPACT_ATOMS: atom_id res chain seq x y z
N MET A 1 -72.04 -49.45 -27.34
CA MET A 1 -72.31 -48.72 -28.59
C MET A 1 -71.27 -47.63 -28.74
N TYR A 2 -70.49 -47.71 -29.83
CA TYR A 2 -69.60 -46.71 -30.46
C TYR A 2 -68.44 -46.12 -29.61
N TRP A 3 -67.19 -46.54 -29.88
CA TRP A 3 -66.25 -46.01 -30.92
C TRP A 3 -65.77 -44.59 -30.58
N SER A 4 -64.50 -44.20 -30.68
CA SER A 4 -63.25 -44.85 -31.05
C SER A 4 -62.16 -43.77 -30.97
N GLY A 5 -61.02 -44.12 -30.38
CA GLY A 5 -59.68 -43.73 -30.85
C GLY A 5 -59.25 -42.27 -30.80
N PHE A 6 -58.17 -42.00 -30.04
CA PHE A 6 -57.06 -41.21 -30.58
C PHE A 6 -55.76 -41.58 -29.86
N LEU A 7 -55.04 -42.54 -30.45
CA LEU A 7 -53.61 -42.71 -30.24
C LEU A 7 -52.88 -41.49 -30.83
N ARG A 8 -51.91 -40.93 -30.11
CA ARG A 8 -50.72 -40.23 -30.64
C ARG A 8 -49.81 -39.87 -29.45
N THR A 9 -48.81 -40.72 -29.22
CA THR A 9 -47.38 -40.51 -29.54
C THR A 9 -46.58 -39.84 -28.42
N LEU A 10 -45.77 -40.68 -27.78
CA LEU A 10 -44.53 -40.31 -27.11
C LEU A 10 -43.68 -39.40 -28.00
N ASN A 11 -43.19 -38.28 -27.47
CA ASN A 11 -42.07 -37.56 -28.07
C ASN A 11 -41.05 -37.17 -26.99
N THR A 12 -39.99 -37.97 -26.92
CA THR A 12 -38.68 -37.63 -26.41
C THR A 12 -38.11 -36.43 -27.15
N SER A 13 -37.79 -35.33 -26.47
CA SER A 13 -36.64 -34.52 -26.89
C SER A 13 -36.00 -33.77 -25.73
N LEU A 14 -34.76 -34.17 -25.51
CA LEU A 14 -33.69 -33.51 -24.79
C LEU A 14 -33.64 -32.01 -25.12
N SER A 15 -33.78 -31.14 -24.13
CA SER A 15 -33.26 -29.78 -24.22
C SER A 15 -32.77 -29.37 -22.84
N TYR A 16 -31.49 -29.69 -22.59
CA TYR A 16 -30.68 -29.01 -21.59
C TYR A 16 -30.64 -27.53 -21.96
N GLY A 17 -31.60 -26.77 -21.43
CA GLY A 17 -31.63 -25.32 -21.49
C GLY A 17 -30.43 -24.79 -20.73
N LEU A 18 -29.40 -24.43 -21.49
CA LEU A 18 -28.22 -23.68 -21.11
C LEU A 18 -28.50 -22.75 -19.92
N ALA A 19 -28.00 -23.13 -18.75
CA ALA A 19 -27.81 -22.18 -17.67
C ALA A 19 -26.90 -21.08 -18.23
N LEU A 20 -27.50 -19.94 -18.58
CA LEU A 20 -26.80 -18.69 -18.85
C LEU A 20 -26.18 -18.26 -17.52
N ALA A 21 -25.07 -18.90 -17.14
CA ALA A 21 -24.18 -18.36 -16.14
C ALA A 21 -23.87 -16.93 -16.60
N PRO A 22 -24.22 -15.90 -15.80
CA PRO A 22 -23.96 -14.54 -16.19
C PRO A 22 -22.46 -14.45 -16.44
N ARG A 23 -22.09 -14.15 -17.68
CA ARG A 23 -20.69 -14.05 -18.04
C ARG A 23 -20.08 -13.01 -17.10
N LEU A 24 -19.14 -13.44 -16.24
CA LEU A 24 -18.57 -12.67 -15.13
C LEU A 24 -17.88 -11.35 -15.55
N TRP A 25 -17.92 -10.99 -16.83
CA TRP A 25 -17.39 -9.74 -17.38
C TRP A 25 -18.43 -8.64 -17.59
N ALA A 26 -19.74 -8.92 -17.50
CA ALA A 26 -20.79 -7.99 -17.96
C ALA A 26 -21.41 -7.06 -16.89
N THR A 27 -21.08 -7.18 -15.62
CA THR A 27 -21.66 -6.34 -14.55
C THR A 27 -20.60 -5.70 -13.68
N ARG A 28 -19.91 -4.69 -14.21
CA ARG A 28 -19.31 -3.66 -13.34
C ARG A 28 -20.42 -2.67 -12.99
N PRO A 29 -21.00 -2.69 -11.77
CA PRO A 29 -22.01 -1.71 -11.41
C PRO A 29 -21.32 -0.34 -11.36
N MET A 30 -21.60 0.50 -12.35
CA MET A 30 -21.24 1.91 -12.26
C MET A 30 -21.99 2.51 -11.05
N ALA A 31 -21.32 3.40 -10.33
CA ALA A 31 -21.97 4.12 -9.23
C ALA A 31 -23.15 4.93 -9.77
N THR A 32 -24.28 4.93 -9.06
CA THR A 32 -25.47 5.67 -9.49
C THR A 32 -25.25 7.18 -9.35
N LEU A 33 -25.97 7.99 -10.13
CA LEU A 33 -25.88 9.44 -10.07
C LEU A 33 -26.17 9.98 -8.65
N ASN A 34 -27.12 9.38 -7.93
CA ASN A 34 -27.41 9.71 -6.54
C ASN A 34 -26.26 9.33 -5.58
N GLN A 35 -25.53 8.25 -5.85
CA GLN A 35 -24.35 7.88 -5.06
C GLN A 35 -23.19 8.85 -5.28
N ILE A 36 -22.98 9.30 -6.53
CA ILE A 36 -21.95 10.29 -6.86
C ILE A 36 -22.32 11.66 -6.25
N HIS A 37 -23.58 12.09 -6.39
CA HIS A 37 -24.06 13.35 -5.83
C HIS A 37 -23.92 13.39 -4.29
N ARG A 38 -24.24 12.30 -3.58
CA ARG A 38 -24.08 12.20 -2.12
C ARG A 38 -22.62 12.19 -1.66
N ARG A 39 -21.72 11.55 -2.42
CA ARG A 39 -20.29 11.43 -2.06
C ARG A 39 -19.48 12.67 -2.40
N GLY A 40 -19.91 13.43 -3.40
CA GLY A 40 -19.18 14.58 -3.91
C GLY A 40 -17.91 14.17 -4.67
N PRO A 41 -17.09 15.16 -5.07
CA PRO A 41 -15.84 14.89 -5.76
C PRO A 41 -14.88 14.06 -4.89
N PRO A 42 -14.11 13.13 -5.49
CA PRO A 42 -13.16 12.32 -4.73
C PRO A 42 -12.10 13.23 -4.08
N LYS A 43 -11.92 13.08 -2.77
CA LYS A 43 -10.87 13.78 -2.02
C LYS A 43 -9.61 12.93 -2.01
N TRP A 44 -8.49 13.52 -2.40
CA TRP A 44 -7.19 12.89 -2.26
C TRP A 44 -6.75 12.97 -0.79
N PRO A 45 -6.28 11.86 -0.18
CA PRO A 45 -5.74 11.92 1.17
C PRO A 45 -4.50 12.81 1.18
N SER A 46 -4.37 13.66 2.21
CA SER A 46 -3.16 14.46 2.41
C SER A 46 -1.97 13.56 2.72
N PRO A 47 -0.76 13.86 2.20
CA PRO A 47 0.43 13.10 2.57
C PRO A 47 0.68 13.22 4.07
N GLY A 48 1.02 12.09 4.72
CA GLY A 48 1.40 12.09 6.13
C GLY A 48 2.74 12.81 6.36
N PRO A 49 2.99 13.31 7.58
CA PRO A 49 4.26 13.95 7.89
C PRO A 49 5.43 12.96 7.76
N GLY A 50 6.54 13.42 7.16
CA GLY A 50 7.75 12.62 7.02
C GLY A 50 8.48 12.37 8.36
N PRO A 51 9.68 11.75 8.31
CA PRO A 51 10.46 11.40 9.51
C PRO A 51 10.78 12.59 10.43
N THR A 52 10.84 13.79 9.85
CA THR A 52 11.18 15.04 10.53
C THR A 52 9.93 15.82 10.96
N GLU A 53 8.74 15.22 10.86
CA GLU A 53 7.46 15.81 11.30
C GLU A 53 7.18 17.19 10.65
N GLY A 54 7.53 17.35 9.38
CA GLY A 54 7.34 18.59 8.61
C GLY A 54 8.40 19.67 8.88
N ARG A 55 9.41 19.40 9.72
CA ARG A 55 10.53 20.33 9.96
C ARG A 55 11.66 20.07 8.97
N PRO A 56 12.43 21.10 8.54
CA PRO A 56 13.55 20.88 7.62
C PRO A 56 14.70 20.09 8.27
N GLN A 57 14.93 20.33 9.57
CA GLN A 57 16.07 19.79 10.33
C GLN A 57 15.65 19.54 11.78
N LEU A 58 16.31 18.60 12.44
CA LEU A 58 16.15 18.32 13.86
C LEU A 58 17.50 18.21 14.54
N LYS A 59 17.64 18.84 15.71
CA LYS A 59 18.77 18.60 16.61
C LYS A 59 18.62 17.24 17.27
N GLY A 60 19.73 16.51 17.42
CA GLY A 60 19.77 15.24 18.14
C GLY A 60 21.12 14.97 18.82
N VAL A 61 21.13 13.99 19.72
CA VAL A 61 22.31 13.50 20.42
C VAL A 61 22.61 12.08 19.94
N VAL A 62 23.87 11.78 19.61
CA VAL A 62 24.30 10.45 19.17
C VAL A 62 24.29 9.49 20.36
N LEU A 63 23.59 8.36 20.22
CA LEU A 63 23.58 7.28 21.19
C LEU A 63 24.68 6.27 20.91
N ARG A 64 24.86 5.87 19.64
CA ARG A 64 25.91 4.96 19.20
C ARG A 64 26.15 5.05 17.70
N THR A 65 27.38 4.81 17.26
CA THR A 65 27.76 4.68 15.85
C THR A 65 27.87 3.20 15.47
N PHE A 66 27.44 2.83 14.26
CA PHE A 66 27.52 1.45 13.77
C PHE A 66 27.49 1.41 12.24
N THR A 67 27.83 0.25 11.66
CA THR A 67 27.76 0.03 10.21
C THR A 67 26.61 -0.89 9.84
N ARG A 68 25.92 -0.62 8.72
CA ARG A 68 24.88 -1.50 8.16
C ARG A 68 25.19 -1.85 6.71
N LYS A 69 24.94 -3.11 6.35
CA LYS A 69 24.97 -3.57 4.95
C LYS A 69 23.64 -3.22 4.28
N PRO A 70 23.64 -2.69 3.04
CA PRO A 70 22.43 -2.49 2.27
C PRO A 70 21.85 -3.84 1.82
N LYS A 71 20.60 -3.84 1.35
CA LYS A 71 20.00 -4.99 0.69
C LYS A 71 20.74 -5.30 -0.62
N LYS A 72 20.87 -6.59 -0.97
CA LYS A 72 21.28 -7.05 -2.32
C LYS A 72 20.44 -6.31 -3.38
N PRO A 73 21.00 -5.82 -4.50
CA PRO A 73 22.24 -6.19 -5.21
C PRO A 73 23.52 -5.54 -4.69
N ASN A 74 23.42 -4.56 -3.81
CA ASN A 74 24.58 -3.76 -3.40
C ASN A 74 25.33 -4.44 -2.24
N SER A 75 26.66 -4.33 -2.24
CA SER A 75 27.54 -4.82 -1.17
C SER A 75 28.47 -3.69 -0.71
N ALA A 76 28.11 -3.02 0.38
CA ALA A 76 28.92 -1.94 0.96
C ALA A 76 28.70 -1.83 2.46
N ASN A 77 29.64 -1.23 3.19
CA ASN A 77 29.44 -0.84 4.59
C ASN A 77 28.94 0.61 4.63
N ARG A 78 27.68 0.84 5.03
CA ARG A 78 27.14 2.19 5.25
C ARG A 78 27.40 2.61 6.69
N LYS A 79 28.01 3.79 6.87
CA LYS A 79 28.24 4.39 8.19
C LYS A 79 26.91 4.99 8.67
N CYS A 80 26.43 4.55 9.82
CA CYS A 80 25.17 4.97 10.40
C CYS A 80 25.34 5.31 11.88
N CYS A 81 24.38 6.03 12.44
CA CYS A 81 24.30 6.31 13.87
C CYS A 81 22.86 6.16 14.37
N ARG A 82 22.70 5.77 15.65
CA ARG A 82 21.45 5.94 16.38
C ARG A 82 21.51 7.30 17.07
N VAL A 83 20.47 8.09 16.88
CA VAL A 83 20.36 9.43 17.46
C VAL A 83 19.06 9.54 18.24
N ARG A 84 19.10 10.26 19.36
CA ARG A 84 17.91 10.70 20.08
C ARG A 84 17.60 12.13 19.66
N LEU A 85 16.48 12.30 18.97
CA LEU A 85 16.04 13.60 18.46
C LEU A 85 15.52 14.47 19.61
N SER A 86 15.50 15.78 19.38
CA SER A 86 14.87 16.76 20.29
C SER A 86 13.38 16.50 20.54
N THR A 87 12.70 15.78 19.64
CA THR A 87 11.32 15.31 19.83
C THR A 87 11.19 14.14 20.82
N GLY A 88 12.30 13.59 21.32
CA GLY A 88 12.35 12.44 22.22
C GLY A 88 12.39 11.08 21.51
N ARG A 89 12.16 11.06 20.19
CA ARG A 89 12.18 9.83 19.37
C ARG A 89 13.61 9.39 19.07
N GLU A 90 13.82 8.07 19.03
CA GLU A 90 15.07 7.49 18.55
C GLU A 90 14.98 7.16 17.07
N ALA A 91 15.97 7.61 16.30
CA ALA A 91 16.05 7.39 14.86
C ALA A 91 17.41 6.83 14.47
N VAL A 92 17.45 6.13 13.33
CA VAL A 92 18.70 5.72 12.69
C VAL A 92 18.99 6.68 11.55
N CYS A 93 20.15 7.32 11.59
CA CYS A 93 20.59 8.29 10.60
C CYS A 93 21.78 7.76 9.81
N PHE A 94 21.85 8.18 8.54
CA PHE A 94 22.99 7.92 7.66
C PHE A 94 24.01 9.06 7.80
N ILE A 95 25.30 8.71 7.80
CA ILE A 95 26.39 9.69 7.83
C ILE A 95 26.91 9.84 6.40
N PRO A 96 26.73 11.00 5.75
CA PRO A 96 27.22 11.22 4.39
C PRO A 96 28.75 11.40 4.37
N GLY A 97 29.35 11.18 3.19
CA GLY A 97 30.77 11.37 2.95
C GLY A 97 31.67 10.22 3.42
N GLU A 98 32.98 10.46 3.35
CA GLU A 98 34.02 9.49 3.68
C GLU A 98 34.67 9.83 5.03
N GLY A 99 34.47 8.97 6.03
CA GLY A 99 35.02 9.20 7.37
C GLY A 99 34.07 9.97 8.28
N HIS A 100 34.20 9.78 9.59
CA HIS A 100 33.54 10.61 10.60
C HIS A 100 34.29 10.52 11.92
N SER A 101 34.23 11.57 12.73
CA SER A 101 34.77 11.63 14.10
C SER A 101 33.65 11.61 15.17
N LEU A 102 32.45 11.13 14.79
CA LEU A 102 31.30 11.07 15.71
C LEU A 102 31.54 10.05 16.82
N GLN A 103 31.32 10.50 18.06
CA GLN A 103 31.34 9.68 19.26
C GLN A 103 29.97 9.73 19.94
N GLU A 104 29.79 8.90 20.97
CA GLU A 104 28.60 8.94 21.81
C GLU A 104 28.47 10.32 22.49
N HIS A 105 27.24 10.76 22.74
CA HIS A 105 26.89 12.06 23.32
C HIS A 105 27.22 13.31 22.49
N HIS A 106 27.79 13.16 21.30
CA HIS A 106 27.95 14.29 20.39
C HIS A 106 26.59 14.82 19.93
N VAL A 107 26.48 16.14 19.84
CA VAL A 107 25.30 16.84 19.34
C VAL A 107 25.42 16.98 17.83
N VAL A 108 24.38 16.57 17.10
CA VAL A 108 24.34 16.58 15.64
C VAL A 108 23.05 17.22 15.12
N LEU A 109 23.12 17.71 13.89
CA LEU A 109 21.97 18.19 13.14
C LEU A 109 21.55 17.11 12.13
N VAL A 110 20.28 16.71 12.19
CA VAL A 110 19.69 15.67 11.35
C VAL A 110 18.79 16.32 10.32
N LEU A 111 18.99 15.96 9.05
CA LEU A 111 18.16 16.40 7.95
C LEU A 111 17.15 15.31 7.58
N GLY A 112 15.93 15.73 7.25
CA GLY A 112 14.96 14.85 6.61
C GLY A 112 15.27 14.71 5.13
N VAL A 113 15.16 13.50 4.59
CA VAL A 113 15.06 13.30 3.15
C VAL A 113 13.56 13.27 2.85
N ASN A 114 13.08 14.27 2.11
CA ASN A 114 11.69 14.37 1.67
C ASN A 114 11.45 13.40 0.50
#